data_AF-A0A0Q3J2Q8-F1
#
_entry.id   AF-A0A0Q3J2Q8-F1
#
_cell.length_a   1.000
_cell.length_b   1.000
_cell.length_c   1.000
_cell.angle_alpha   90.00
_cell.angle_beta   90.00
_cell.angle_gamma   90.00
#
_symmetry.space_group_name_H-M   'P 1'
#
loop_
_entity.id
_entity.type
_entity.pdbx_description
1 polymer ?
#
loop_
_entity_poly.entity_id
_entity_poly.type
_entity_poly.pdbx_seq_one_letter_code
_entity_poly.pdbx_strand_id
1 'polypeptide(L)'
;MCEDDQDFAGRKGQIFCGVFDGHGPLGRDVARYVRDALPAKLSSSLALPPKTEEDAPSSDADLDSFDKSDSTSFSDTSDENRLLSSWRSAIVKAFEDVDEELSQHSGIDCICSGTTAVSVVRQGDHLIIANLGDSRAVLCARDSKDRPIPVQLTTDLKPDLPGEAERIMSCKGRVFAMEDEPDVPRLWLPDQDAPGLAMARAFGDFCLKNHGLICTPEVYHRKLTEKDDFLVLATDGIWDVLSNKEVVKIVSSAADRSKAAKQLVDKAVRAWRRKFPTSMVDDCAAVCLFLKPIVSSDDNSNTIIKPPNASTLSFTGSFRKAMGGGEAEEGPAVWRALEGVARVNSVVRLPRIGAVLSWRRRSVSLDQEDDVGQESSSKIA
;
A
#
# COMPACT_ATOMS: atom_id res chain seq x y z
N MET A 1 -12.00 17.60 4.10
CA MET A 1 -12.04 17.79 5.56
C MET A 1 -11.81 16.43 6.17
N CYS A 2 -10.65 16.22 6.78
CA CYS A 2 -10.43 15.13 7.72
C CYS A 2 -10.25 15.84 9.07
N GLU A 3 -11.37 16.26 9.66
CA GLU A 3 -11.44 16.70 11.06
C GLU A 3 -12.03 15.56 11.90
N ASP A 4 -11.48 14.37 11.73
CA ASP A 4 -11.63 13.32 12.72
C ASP A 4 -10.21 12.96 13.13
N ASP A 5 -9.85 13.28 14.37
CA ASP A 5 -8.80 12.59 15.11
C ASP A 5 -9.19 11.10 15.19
N GLN A 6 -9.06 10.36 14.08
CA GLN A 6 -9.27 8.93 14.08
C GLN A 6 -8.01 8.30 14.66
N ASP A 7 -8.05 8.05 15.96
CA ASP A 7 -7.04 7.29 16.68
C ASP A 7 -6.85 5.92 16.01
N PHE A 8 -5.76 5.77 15.25
CA PHE A 8 -5.41 4.47 14.67
C PHE A 8 -5.03 3.48 15.78
N ALA A 9 -5.53 2.24 15.68
CA ALA A 9 -5.34 1.20 16.69
C ALA A 9 -5.82 1.57 18.11
N GLY A 10 -6.75 2.54 18.24
CA GLY A 10 -7.26 3.00 19.55
C GLY A 10 -6.22 3.74 20.39
N ARG A 11 -5.10 4.18 19.78
CA ARG A 11 -4.03 4.93 20.43
C ARG A 11 -4.10 6.40 20.03
N LYS A 12 -4.21 7.27 21.03
CA LYS A 12 -4.26 8.72 20.82
C LYS A 12 -3.09 9.21 19.97
N GLY A 13 -3.41 9.86 18.85
CA GLY A 13 -2.42 10.51 17.99
C GLY A 13 -1.65 9.59 17.05
N GLN A 14 -2.02 8.32 16.91
CA GLN A 14 -1.56 7.51 15.76
C GLN A 14 -2.41 7.82 14.53
N ILE A 15 -1.74 7.97 13.38
CA ILE A 15 -2.40 8.21 12.09
C ILE A 15 -1.99 7.10 11.14
N PHE A 16 -2.96 6.51 10.44
CA PHE A 16 -2.73 5.69 9.26
C PHE A 16 -3.20 6.44 8.02
N CYS A 17 -2.38 6.44 6.97
CA CYS A 17 -2.82 6.83 5.64
C CYS A 17 -2.21 5.92 4.59
N GLY A 18 -2.93 5.71 3.49
CA GLY A 18 -2.46 4.88 2.39
C GLY A 18 -3.13 5.26 1.08
N VAL A 19 -2.40 5.00 -0.02
CA VAL A 19 -2.90 5.11 -1.38
C VAL A 19 -2.67 3.76 -2.06
N PHE A 20 -3.67 3.32 -2.82
CA PHE A 20 -3.73 2.00 -3.45
C PHE A 20 -4.13 2.19 -4.90
N ASP A 21 -3.25 1.84 -5.82
CA ASP A 21 -3.54 1.87 -7.25
C ASP A 21 -3.99 0.50 -7.71
N GLY A 22 -5.20 0.38 -8.25
CA GLY A 22 -5.80 -0.90 -8.61
C GLY A 22 -5.76 -1.13 -10.11
N HIS A 23 -5.22 -2.27 -10.55
CA HIS A 23 -5.08 -2.62 -11.96
C HIS A 23 -5.64 -4.01 -12.29
N GLY A 24 -5.82 -4.26 -13.59
CA GLY A 24 -6.50 -5.45 -14.08
C GLY A 24 -8.03 -5.37 -14.00
N PRO A 25 -8.74 -6.44 -14.41
CA PRO A 25 -10.20 -6.41 -14.58
C PRO A 25 -10.99 -6.00 -13.34
N LEU A 26 -10.51 -6.40 -12.15
CA LEU A 26 -11.13 -6.11 -10.85
C LEU A 26 -10.20 -5.32 -9.92
N GLY A 27 -9.20 -4.62 -10.47
CA GLY A 27 -8.21 -3.88 -9.69
C GLY A 27 -8.82 -2.91 -8.68
N ARG A 28 -9.92 -2.24 -9.05
CA ARG A 28 -10.69 -1.36 -8.15
C ARG A 28 -11.22 -2.10 -6.91
N ASP A 29 -11.68 -3.34 -7.07
CA ASP A 29 -12.23 -4.13 -5.97
C ASP A 29 -11.11 -4.69 -5.09
N VAL A 30 -9.97 -5.08 -5.68
CA VAL A 30 -8.74 -5.46 -4.95
C VAL A 30 -8.23 -4.27 -4.13
N ALA A 31 -8.06 -3.09 -4.74
CA ALA A 31 -7.65 -1.86 -4.06
C ALA A 31 -8.59 -1.48 -2.91
N ARG A 32 -9.91 -1.62 -3.11
CA ARG A 32 -10.90 -1.38 -2.06
C ARG A 32 -10.76 -2.37 -0.90
N TYR A 33 -10.57 -3.65 -1.21
CA TYR A 33 -10.38 -4.68 -0.19
C TYR A 33 -9.13 -4.40 0.66
N VAL A 34 -7.98 -4.13 0.01
CA VAL A 34 -6.73 -3.80 0.71
C VAL A 34 -6.87 -2.55 1.56
N ARG A 35 -7.50 -1.49 1.04
CA ARG A 35 -7.78 -0.25 1.79
C ARG A 35 -8.55 -0.51 3.09
N ASP A 36 -9.51 -1.43 3.06
CA ASP A 36 -10.39 -1.71 4.20
C ASP A 36 -9.76 -2.73 5.18
N ALA A 37 -9.01 -3.72 4.68
CA ALA A 37 -8.42 -4.80 5.48
C ALA A 37 -7.06 -4.44 6.09
N LEU A 38 -6.17 -3.78 5.33
CA LEU A 38 -4.79 -3.51 5.74
C LEU A 38 -4.69 -2.69 7.05
N PRO A 39 -5.47 -1.62 7.27
CA PRO A 39 -5.41 -0.86 8.53
C PRO A 39 -5.73 -1.75 9.74
N ALA A 40 -6.71 -2.65 9.63
CA ALA A 40 -7.09 -3.55 10.72
C ALA A 40 -5.95 -4.53 11.06
N LYS A 41 -5.28 -5.11 10.05
CA LYS A 41 -4.12 -6.02 10.24
C LYS A 41 -2.93 -5.32 10.88
N LEU A 42 -2.62 -4.11 10.42
CA LEU A 42 -1.56 -3.28 10.97
C LEU A 42 -1.87 -2.85 12.40
N SER A 43 -3.10 -2.44 12.68
CA SER A 43 -3.51 -2.02 14.02
C SER A 43 -3.35 -3.15 15.05
N SER A 44 -3.70 -4.38 14.67
CA SER A 44 -3.56 -5.55 15.55
C SER A 44 -2.10 -5.91 15.80
N SER A 45 -1.24 -5.73 14.80
CA SER A 45 0.17 -6.14 14.86
C SER A 45 1.07 -5.10 15.54
N LEU A 46 0.74 -3.81 15.42
CA LEU A 46 1.48 -2.70 16.03
C LEU A 46 1.00 -2.37 17.47
N ALA A 47 -0.10 -2.99 17.91
CA ALA A 47 -0.63 -2.86 19.26
C ALA A 47 0.18 -3.62 20.35
N LEU A 48 1.11 -4.50 19.96
CA LEU A 48 1.94 -5.23 20.91
C LEU A 48 3.09 -4.33 21.40
N PRO A 49 3.23 -4.06 22.71
CA PRO A 49 4.51 -3.59 23.23
C PRO A 49 5.58 -4.67 22.97
N PRO A 50 6.87 -4.30 22.82
CA PRO A 50 7.93 -5.29 22.76
C PRO A 50 7.82 -6.15 24.02
N LYS A 51 7.72 -7.47 23.84
CA LYS A 51 7.81 -8.41 24.96
C LYS A 51 9.18 -8.18 25.61
N THR A 52 9.20 -7.57 26.78
CA THR A 52 10.31 -7.78 27.72
C THR A 52 10.25 -9.26 28.06
N GLU A 53 11.26 -10.02 27.61
CA GLU A 53 11.48 -11.39 28.09
C GLU A 53 11.89 -11.33 29.56
N GLU A 54 10.91 -11.09 30.43
CA GLU A 54 10.96 -11.49 31.83
C GLU A 54 10.05 -12.71 31.92
N ASP A 55 10.60 -13.89 31.67
CA ASP A 55 10.13 -15.19 32.18
C ASP A 55 10.89 -16.32 31.46
N ALA A 56 12.18 -16.47 31.80
CA ALA A 56 12.88 -17.74 31.68
C ALA A 56 13.25 -18.20 33.10
N PRO A 57 12.92 -19.43 33.51
CA PRO A 57 13.26 -19.92 34.84
C PRO A 57 14.78 -20.12 34.95
N SER A 58 15.35 -19.50 35.97
CA SER A 58 16.73 -19.61 36.42
C SER A 58 17.15 -21.07 36.65
N SER A 59 18.18 -21.53 35.95
CA SER A 59 19.02 -22.63 36.40
C SER A 59 20.40 -22.09 36.76
N ASP A 60 20.68 -22.08 38.07
CA ASP A 60 21.98 -21.74 38.65
C ASP A 60 23.11 -22.62 38.13
N ALA A 61 24.23 -21.99 37.74
CA ALA A 61 25.56 -22.55 37.91
C ALA A 61 26.60 -21.41 37.89
N ASP A 62 27.24 -21.21 39.03
CA ASP A 62 28.37 -20.32 39.31
C ASP A 62 29.58 -20.52 38.38
N LEU A 63 30.32 -19.43 38.08
CA LEU A 63 31.77 -19.30 38.35
C LEU A 63 32.37 -17.96 37.85
N ASP A 64 32.81 -17.16 38.85
CA ASP A 64 33.97 -16.24 38.95
C ASP A 64 34.32 -15.15 37.90
N SER A 65 34.11 -13.89 38.36
CA SER A 65 35.11 -12.81 38.55
C SER A 65 36.14 -12.45 37.45
N PHE A 66 35.98 -11.29 36.79
CA PHE A 66 37.01 -10.23 36.77
C PHE A 66 36.51 -8.85 36.26
N ASP A 67 36.70 -7.85 37.12
CA ASP A 67 37.01 -6.42 36.92
C ASP A 67 36.04 -5.39 36.30
N LYS A 68 36.06 -4.20 36.93
CA LYS A 68 35.24 -3.01 36.77
C LYS A 68 35.78 -2.06 35.69
N SER A 69 34.85 -1.19 35.26
CA SER A 69 35.02 0.11 34.59
C SER A 69 35.19 0.09 33.07
N ASP A 70 34.13 0.43 32.35
CA ASP A 70 34.00 1.80 31.87
C ASP A 70 32.52 2.13 31.60
N SER A 71 32.10 3.31 32.06
CA SER A 71 30.75 3.84 31.91
C SER A 71 30.70 4.68 30.63
N THR A 72 30.20 4.11 29.54
CA THR A 72 29.76 4.90 28.39
C THR A 72 28.48 4.31 27.81
N SER A 73 27.45 5.14 27.72
CA SER A 73 26.10 4.83 27.23
C SER A 73 26.12 4.27 25.80
N PHE A 74 25.84 2.97 25.66
CA PHE A 74 25.65 2.29 24.36
C PHE A 74 24.30 1.57 24.24
N SER A 75 23.32 1.88 25.10
CA SER A 75 22.04 1.16 25.13
C SER A 75 20.96 1.70 24.18
N ASP A 76 21.10 2.92 23.64
CA ASP A 76 20.00 3.56 22.89
C ASP A 76 19.85 3.04 21.46
N THR A 77 20.95 2.60 20.82
CA THR A 77 20.92 2.14 19.43
C THR A 77 20.40 0.71 19.28
N SER A 78 20.47 -0.13 20.31
CA SER A 78 19.97 -1.51 20.24
C SER A 78 18.44 -1.56 20.25
N ASP A 79 17.81 -0.68 21.02
CA ASP A 79 16.37 -0.71 21.25
C ASP A 79 15.58 -0.12 20.08
N GLU A 80 16.04 0.99 19.50
CA GLU A 80 15.43 1.52 18.25
C GLU A 80 15.53 0.48 17.12
N ASN A 81 16.68 -0.18 16.94
CA ASN A 81 16.84 -1.21 15.91
C ASN A 81 15.94 -2.44 16.14
N ARG A 82 15.74 -2.85 17.40
CA ARG A 82 14.79 -3.93 17.75
C ARG A 82 13.35 -3.52 17.46
N LEU A 83 12.96 -2.30 17.80
CA LEU A 83 11.63 -1.76 17.48
C LEU A 83 11.38 -1.69 15.97
N LEU A 84 12.35 -1.21 15.19
CA LEU A 84 12.26 -1.17 13.73
C LEU A 84 12.12 -2.56 13.12
N SER A 85 12.87 -3.53 13.64
CA SER A 85 12.78 -4.92 13.18
C SER A 85 11.42 -5.53 13.49
N SER A 86 10.88 -5.24 14.68
CA SER A 86 9.53 -5.66 15.09
C SER A 86 8.45 -5.05 14.19
N TRP A 87 8.50 -3.73 13.95
CA TRP A 87 7.57 -3.05 13.04
C TRP A 87 7.67 -3.57 11.62
N ARG A 88 8.88 -3.80 11.11
CA ARG A 88 9.08 -4.38 9.79
C ARG A 88 8.44 -5.76 9.70
N SER A 89 8.67 -6.63 10.67
CA SER A 89 8.06 -7.97 10.70
C SER A 89 6.54 -7.90 10.78
N ALA A 90 5.99 -7.00 11.60
CA ALA A 90 4.55 -6.80 11.74
C ALA A 90 3.89 -6.31 10.43
N ILE A 91 4.54 -5.37 9.75
CA ILE A 91 4.06 -4.84 8.47
C ILE A 91 4.14 -5.90 7.37
N VAL A 92 5.27 -6.59 7.24
CA VAL A 92 5.43 -7.67 6.24
C VAL A 92 4.36 -8.73 6.45
N LYS A 93 4.15 -9.17 7.69
CA LYS A 93 3.10 -10.14 8.03
C LYS A 93 1.70 -9.62 7.68
N ALA A 94 1.40 -8.36 7.99
CA ALA A 94 0.10 -7.78 7.66
C ALA A 94 -0.15 -7.76 6.13
N PHE A 95 0.89 -7.53 5.32
CA PHE A 95 0.79 -7.60 3.86
C PHE A 95 0.61 -9.06 3.39
N GLU A 96 1.37 -10.00 3.95
CA GLU A 96 1.21 -11.43 3.63
C GLU A 96 -0.20 -11.94 3.98
N ASP A 97 -0.72 -11.59 5.16
CA ASP A 97 -2.07 -11.96 5.61
C ASP A 97 -3.15 -11.41 4.66
N VAL A 98 -3.04 -10.15 4.21
CA VAL A 98 -4.01 -9.54 3.28
C VAL A 98 -3.93 -10.18 1.89
N ASP A 99 -2.72 -10.45 1.39
CA ASP A 99 -2.54 -11.12 0.10
C ASP A 99 -3.07 -12.56 0.13
N GLU A 100 -2.86 -13.28 1.24
CA GLU A 100 -3.44 -14.60 1.45
C GLU A 100 -4.97 -14.55 1.47
N GLU A 101 -5.58 -13.59 2.16
CA GLU A 101 -7.03 -13.40 2.17
C GLU A 101 -7.58 -13.11 0.76
N LEU A 102 -6.89 -12.29 -0.04
CA LEU A 102 -7.23 -12.05 -1.44
C LEU A 102 -7.16 -13.33 -2.29
N SER A 103 -6.21 -14.23 -2.01
CA SER A 103 -6.07 -15.49 -2.75
C SER A 103 -7.23 -16.46 -2.52
N GLN A 104 -7.89 -16.33 -1.36
CA GLN A 104 -9.01 -17.17 -0.94
C GLN A 104 -10.37 -16.50 -1.19
N HIS A 105 -10.38 -15.24 -1.64
CA HIS A 105 -11.59 -14.45 -1.78
C HIS A 105 -12.46 -14.93 -2.96
N SER A 106 -13.64 -15.47 -2.67
CA SER A 106 -14.53 -16.06 -3.69
C SER A 106 -15.24 -15.05 -4.59
N GLY A 107 -15.28 -13.76 -4.19
CA GLY A 107 -15.99 -12.70 -4.90
C GLY A 107 -15.12 -11.74 -5.73
N ILE A 108 -13.79 -11.89 -5.70
CA ILE A 108 -12.86 -11.00 -6.42
C ILE A 108 -11.85 -11.89 -7.14
N ASP A 109 -11.87 -11.87 -8.47
CA ASP A 109 -10.85 -12.55 -9.28
C ASP A 109 -9.54 -11.76 -9.29
N CYS A 110 -8.62 -12.23 -8.45
CA CYS A 110 -7.28 -11.67 -8.27
C CYS A 110 -6.22 -12.38 -9.12
N ILE A 111 -6.58 -13.26 -10.07
CA ILE A 111 -5.58 -13.98 -10.90
C ILE A 111 -4.77 -12.98 -11.74
N CYS A 112 -5.46 -12.03 -12.39
CA CYS A 112 -4.86 -10.95 -13.19
C CYS A 112 -5.37 -9.57 -12.75
N SER A 113 -5.82 -9.46 -11.50
CA SER A 113 -6.18 -8.18 -10.87
C SER A 113 -5.32 -8.00 -9.64
N GLY A 114 -4.84 -6.78 -9.44
CA GLY A 114 -3.95 -6.47 -8.34
C GLY A 114 -4.05 -5.03 -7.90
N THR A 115 -3.26 -4.69 -6.88
CA THR A 115 -3.11 -3.30 -6.47
C THR A 115 -1.74 -3.03 -5.87
N THR A 116 -1.23 -1.82 -6.10
CA THR A 116 -0.10 -1.26 -5.36
C THR A 116 -0.54 -0.80 -3.97
N ALA A 117 0.41 -0.53 -3.09
CA ALA A 117 0.14 0.07 -1.80
C ALA A 117 1.34 0.90 -1.33
N VAL A 118 1.14 2.21 -1.15
CA VAL A 118 2.04 3.02 -0.34
C VAL A 118 1.28 3.48 0.90
N SER A 119 1.76 3.09 2.08
CA SER A 119 1.08 3.34 3.35
C SER A 119 2.03 3.85 4.41
N VAL A 120 1.49 4.60 5.36
CA VAL A 120 2.23 5.26 6.43
C VAL A 120 1.49 5.07 7.74
N VAL A 121 2.23 4.64 8.75
CA VAL A 121 1.82 4.74 10.14
C VAL A 121 2.67 5.82 10.80
N ARG A 122 2.02 6.87 11.30
CA ARG A 122 2.65 7.87 12.16
C ARG A 122 2.40 7.51 13.62
N GLN A 123 3.47 7.38 14.37
CA GLN A 123 3.43 7.21 15.82
C GLN A 123 4.35 8.25 16.47
N GLY A 124 3.75 9.31 17.03
CA GLY A 124 4.51 10.44 17.56
C GLY A 124 5.30 11.17 16.45
N ASP A 125 6.62 11.20 16.60
CA ASP A 125 7.58 11.70 15.61
C ASP A 125 8.10 10.60 14.67
N HIS A 126 7.69 9.34 14.82
CA HIS A 126 8.11 8.27 13.92
C HIS A 126 7.12 8.10 12.76
N LEU A 127 7.64 8.14 11.53
CA LEU A 127 6.96 7.65 10.34
C LEU A 127 7.50 6.27 9.97
N ILE A 128 6.60 5.31 9.85
CA ILE A 128 6.88 3.99 9.29
C ILE A 128 6.14 3.92 7.95
N ILE A 129 6.88 3.76 6.86
CA ILE A 129 6.34 3.77 5.50
C ILE A 129 6.51 2.39 4.90
N ALA A 130 5.45 1.81 4.35
CA ALA A 130 5.49 0.55 3.61
C ALA A 130 5.13 0.81 2.15
N ASN A 131 6.04 0.46 1.23
CA ASN A 131 5.81 0.58 -0.21
C ASN A 131 5.75 -0.78 -0.89
N LEU A 132 4.74 -0.95 -1.74
CA LEU A 132 4.51 -2.12 -2.57
C LEU A 132 4.06 -1.66 -3.95
N GLY A 133 4.97 -1.72 -4.93
CA GLY A 133 4.74 -1.22 -6.27
C GLY A 133 5.36 0.15 -6.51
N ASP A 134 4.76 0.91 -7.42
CA ASP A 134 5.27 2.17 -7.98
C ASP A 134 4.45 3.42 -7.60
N SER A 135 3.49 3.28 -6.70
CA SER A 135 3.07 4.42 -5.88
C SER A 135 4.24 4.94 -5.03
N ARG A 136 4.21 6.22 -4.66
CA ARG A 136 5.36 6.89 -4.02
C ARG A 136 4.97 7.79 -2.86
N ALA A 137 5.85 7.82 -1.85
CA ALA A 137 5.82 8.75 -0.72
C ALA A 137 6.93 9.81 -0.85
N VAL A 138 6.56 11.09 -0.77
CA VAL A 138 7.48 12.24 -0.81
C VAL A 138 7.21 13.18 0.36
N LEU A 139 8.24 13.42 1.16
CA LEU A 139 8.23 14.38 2.26
C LEU A 139 8.63 15.77 1.76
N CYS A 140 7.91 16.79 2.19
CA CYS A 140 8.37 18.17 2.12
C CYS A 140 9.13 18.51 3.40
N ALA A 141 10.43 18.72 3.26
CA ALA A 141 11.30 19.20 4.33
C ALA A 141 11.79 20.62 4.01
N ARG A 142 12.38 21.30 5.00
CA ARG A 142 13.00 22.61 4.82
C ARG A 142 14.52 22.50 4.79
N ASP A 143 15.13 23.16 3.80
CA ASP A 143 16.58 23.28 3.73
C ASP A 143 17.13 24.29 4.76
N SER A 144 18.45 24.52 4.75
CA SER A 144 19.10 25.48 5.67
C SER A 144 18.67 26.94 5.46
N LYS A 145 17.99 27.25 4.35
CA LYS A 145 17.48 28.58 4.00
C LYS A 145 15.95 28.66 4.15
N ASP A 146 15.36 27.71 4.87
CA ASP A 146 13.92 27.60 5.12
C ASP A 146 13.07 27.43 3.84
N ARG A 147 13.66 26.88 2.77
CA ARG A 147 12.95 26.64 1.51
C ARG A 147 12.40 25.20 1.46
N PRO A 148 11.18 25.00 0.93
CA PRO A 148 10.62 23.66 0.80
C PRO A 148 11.41 22.85 -0.23
N ILE A 149 11.87 21.66 0.18
CA ILE A 149 12.60 20.70 -0.65
C ILE A 149 11.90 19.33 -0.59
N PRO A 150 11.75 18.64 -1.74
CA PRO A 150 11.25 17.28 -1.75
C PRO A 150 12.32 16.29 -1.28
N VAL A 151 11.94 15.38 -0.40
CA VAL A 151 12.70 14.21 0.01
C VAL A 151 11.85 12.98 -0.32
N GLN A 152 12.27 12.22 -1.34
CA GLN A 152 11.60 10.97 -1.69
C GLN A 152 11.91 9.92 -0.62
N LEU A 153 10.87 9.34 -0.02
CA LEU A 153 11.02 8.38 1.08
C LEU A 153 11.01 6.93 0.59
N THR A 154 10.40 6.65 -0.56
CA THR A 154 10.25 5.30 -1.10
C THR A 154 10.85 5.19 -2.49
N THR A 155 11.37 4.01 -2.82
CA THR A 155 11.76 3.67 -4.19
C THR A 155 10.58 3.04 -4.92
N ASP A 156 10.28 3.51 -6.13
CA ASP A 156 9.25 2.90 -6.98
C ASP A 156 9.75 1.52 -7.43
N LEU A 157 9.03 0.47 -7.09
CA LEU A 157 9.49 -0.91 -7.25
C LEU A 157 9.25 -1.39 -8.69
N LYS A 158 10.02 -0.84 -9.63
CA LYS A 158 9.95 -1.16 -11.05
C LYS A 158 10.66 -2.50 -11.38
N PRO A 159 10.21 -3.25 -12.40
CA PRO A 159 10.75 -4.57 -12.76
C PRO A 159 12.24 -4.60 -13.13
N ASP A 160 12.80 -3.49 -13.60
CA ASP A 160 14.19 -3.37 -14.05
C ASP A 160 15.18 -3.00 -12.95
N LEU A 161 14.71 -2.73 -11.73
CA LEU A 161 15.60 -2.56 -10.58
C LEU A 161 16.45 -3.83 -10.38
N PRO A 162 17.78 -3.74 -10.15
CA PRO A 162 18.66 -4.89 -10.20
C PRO A 162 18.19 -6.11 -9.37
N GLY A 163 17.79 -5.89 -8.11
CA GLY A 163 17.32 -6.97 -7.24
C GLY A 163 15.91 -7.49 -7.58
N GLU A 164 15.06 -6.64 -8.16
CA GLU A 164 13.74 -7.05 -8.63
C GLU A 164 13.86 -7.90 -9.90
N ALA A 165 14.65 -7.43 -10.87
CA ALA A 165 14.95 -8.11 -12.12
C ALA A 165 15.60 -9.48 -11.87
N GLU A 166 16.60 -9.54 -10.98
CA GLU A 166 17.26 -10.79 -10.59
C GLU A 166 16.25 -11.80 -10.02
N ARG A 167 15.37 -11.36 -9.12
CA ARG A 167 14.30 -12.20 -8.55
C ARG A 167 13.36 -12.69 -9.64
N ILE A 168 12.88 -11.80 -10.51
CA ILE A 168 11.93 -12.13 -11.59
C ILE A 168 12.53 -13.17 -12.53
N MET A 169 13.76 -12.96 -13.00
CA MET A 169 14.45 -13.87 -13.91
C MET A 169 14.73 -15.23 -13.25
N SER A 170 15.10 -15.23 -11.96
CA SER A 170 15.32 -16.47 -11.19
C SER A 170 14.03 -17.31 -11.04
N CYS A 171 12.86 -16.64 -11.04
CA CYS A 171 11.54 -17.27 -11.05
C CYS A 171 10.97 -17.53 -12.46
N LYS A 172 11.82 -17.48 -13.51
CA LYS A 172 11.46 -17.66 -14.92
C LYS A 172 10.50 -16.60 -15.47
N GLY A 173 10.21 -15.53 -14.74
CA GLY A 173 9.53 -14.36 -15.28
C GLY A 173 10.43 -13.63 -16.29
N ARG A 174 9.83 -12.74 -17.08
CA ARG A 174 10.57 -11.92 -18.06
C ARG A 174 10.43 -10.45 -17.70
N VAL A 175 11.50 -9.69 -17.96
CA VAL A 175 11.54 -8.23 -17.79
C VAL A 175 11.97 -7.60 -19.11
N PHE A 176 11.07 -6.84 -19.72
CA PHE A 176 11.37 -6.00 -20.89
C PHE A 176 10.27 -4.95 -21.09
N ALA A 177 10.61 -3.89 -21.81
CA ALA A 177 9.67 -2.86 -22.26
C ALA A 177 9.14 -3.21 -23.66
N MET A 178 7.89 -2.85 -23.96
CA MET A 178 7.33 -3.02 -25.30
C MET A 178 7.93 -2.01 -26.28
N GLU A 179 7.89 -2.29 -27.58
CA GLU A 179 8.44 -1.41 -28.62
C GLU A 179 7.74 -0.04 -28.68
N ASP A 180 6.44 0.01 -28.37
CA ASP A 180 5.63 1.22 -28.31
C ASP A 180 5.78 2.00 -26.99
N GLU A 181 6.33 1.38 -25.94
CA GLU A 181 6.58 1.99 -24.62
C GLU A 181 7.99 1.63 -24.10
N PRO A 182 9.08 2.05 -24.77
CA PRO A 182 10.44 1.59 -24.47
C PRO A 182 10.95 2.02 -23.09
N ASP A 183 10.34 3.04 -22.49
CA ASP A 183 10.70 3.59 -21.18
C ASP A 183 9.94 2.91 -20.02
N VAL A 184 9.06 1.93 -20.31
CA VAL A 184 8.21 1.26 -19.31
C VAL A 184 8.56 -0.23 -19.24
N PRO A 185 9.56 -0.61 -18.44
CA PRO A 185 9.89 -2.01 -18.22
C PRO A 185 8.74 -2.71 -17.51
N ARG A 186 8.37 -3.89 -18.02
CA ARG A 186 7.24 -4.67 -17.53
C ARG A 186 7.67 -6.08 -17.12
N LEU A 187 6.96 -6.63 -16.14
CA LEU A 187 7.04 -8.02 -15.71
C LEU A 187 6.01 -8.85 -16.48
N TRP A 188 6.48 -9.94 -17.11
CA TRP A 188 5.68 -10.80 -17.97
C TRP A 188 5.75 -12.28 -17.54
N LEU A 189 4.72 -13.05 -17.92
CA LEU A 189 4.75 -14.51 -17.85
C LEU A 189 5.88 -15.10 -18.72
N PRO A 190 6.38 -16.31 -18.41
CA PRO A 190 7.47 -16.95 -19.16
C PRO A 190 7.17 -17.10 -20.66
N ASP A 191 5.93 -17.50 -20.98
CA ASP A 191 5.54 -17.93 -22.34
C ASP A 191 4.60 -16.95 -23.03
N GLN A 192 4.23 -15.84 -22.38
CA GLN A 192 3.21 -14.90 -22.87
C GLN A 192 3.54 -13.47 -22.48
N ASP A 193 3.38 -12.54 -23.43
CA ASP A 193 3.48 -11.09 -23.20
C ASP A 193 2.19 -10.57 -22.54
N ALA A 194 1.83 -11.19 -21.41
CA ALA A 194 0.70 -10.83 -20.56
C ALA A 194 0.98 -11.26 -19.10
N PRO A 195 0.37 -10.59 -18.09
CA PRO A 195 -0.42 -9.36 -18.21
C PRO A 195 0.41 -8.09 -18.45
N GLY A 196 1.73 -8.10 -18.14
CA GLY A 196 2.62 -6.96 -18.38
C GLY A 196 2.58 -5.88 -17.31
N LEU A 197 2.96 -6.21 -16.08
CA LEU A 197 2.91 -5.28 -14.95
C LEU A 197 4.07 -4.29 -14.97
N ALA A 198 3.80 -2.99 -14.78
CA ALA A 198 4.81 -1.94 -14.72
C ALA A 198 5.54 -1.86 -13.35
N MET A 199 5.23 -2.79 -12.45
CA MET A 199 5.77 -2.89 -11.10
C MET A 199 6.13 -4.35 -10.75
N ALA A 200 7.12 -4.52 -9.87
CA ALA A 200 7.67 -5.82 -9.46
C ALA A 200 7.06 -6.40 -8.19
N ARG A 201 6.23 -5.60 -7.50
CA ARG A 201 5.54 -5.99 -6.26
C ARG A 201 4.11 -5.45 -6.26
N ALA A 202 3.16 -6.27 -5.89
CA ALA A 202 1.75 -5.92 -5.82
C ALA A 202 0.99 -6.95 -4.96
N PHE A 203 -0.17 -6.53 -4.45
CA PHE A 203 -1.20 -7.45 -3.98
C PHE A 203 -1.93 -8.06 -5.18
N GLY A 204 -2.43 -9.29 -5.04
CA GLY A 204 -3.12 -9.98 -6.13
C GLY A 204 -2.16 -10.37 -7.27
N ASP A 205 -2.66 -10.37 -8.51
CA ASP A 205 -1.97 -10.89 -9.70
C ASP A 205 -1.37 -12.28 -9.47
N PHE A 206 -2.19 -13.21 -8.96
CA PHE A 206 -1.75 -14.55 -8.57
C PHE A 206 -1.13 -15.34 -9.73
N CYS A 207 -1.43 -15.01 -10.99
CA CYS A 207 -0.77 -15.62 -12.14
C CYS A 207 0.75 -15.34 -12.19
N LEU A 208 1.23 -14.26 -11.57
CA LEU A 208 2.63 -13.83 -11.61
C LEU A 208 3.42 -14.10 -10.32
N LYS A 209 2.78 -14.54 -9.24
CA LYS A 209 3.46 -14.77 -7.95
C LYS A 209 4.57 -15.82 -8.04
N ASN A 210 4.37 -16.86 -8.85
CA ASN A 210 5.38 -17.89 -9.12
C ASN A 210 6.47 -17.44 -10.11
N HIS A 211 6.38 -16.20 -10.61
CA HIS A 211 7.26 -15.61 -11.62
C HIS A 211 7.95 -14.33 -11.13
N GLY A 212 8.06 -14.19 -9.80
CA GLY A 212 8.86 -13.15 -9.15
C GLY A 212 8.09 -11.92 -8.69
N LEU A 213 6.78 -11.85 -8.92
CA LEU A 213 5.93 -10.87 -8.25
C LEU A 213 5.75 -11.27 -6.78
N ILE A 214 5.98 -10.34 -5.84
CA ILE A 214 5.82 -10.60 -4.41
C ILE A 214 4.94 -9.53 -3.74
N CYS A 215 4.28 -9.88 -2.64
CA CYS A 215 3.51 -8.95 -1.81
C CYS A 215 4.32 -8.38 -0.62
N THR A 216 5.60 -8.75 -0.49
CA THR A 216 6.47 -8.25 0.59
C THR A 216 6.84 -6.78 0.34
N PRO A 217 6.40 -5.82 1.19
CA PRO A 217 6.69 -4.41 0.99
C PRO A 217 8.13 -4.06 1.36
N GLU A 218 8.63 -2.96 0.82
CA GLU A 218 9.78 -2.27 1.40
C GLU A 218 9.33 -1.37 2.54
N VAL A 219 9.89 -1.61 3.73
CA VAL A 219 9.60 -0.83 4.94
C VAL A 219 10.72 0.16 5.20
N TYR A 220 10.34 1.42 5.33
CA TYR A 220 11.20 2.57 5.60
C TYR A 220 10.82 3.21 6.93
N HIS A 221 11.80 3.83 7.58
CA HIS A 221 11.60 4.61 8.80
C HIS A 221 12.18 6.00 8.66
N ARG A 222 11.44 7.00 9.16
CA ARG A 222 11.88 8.39 9.24
C ARG A 222 11.41 9.00 10.55
N LYS A 223 12.37 9.43 11.38
CA LYS A 223 12.10 10.29 12.54
C LYS A 223 11.87 11.73 12.07
N LEU A 224 10.70 12.28 12.37
CA LEU A 224 10.28 13.63 12.02
C LEU A 224 11.04 14.67 12.83
N THR A 225 11.17 15.84 12.23
CA THR A 225 11.82 17.01 12.78
C THR A 225 10.95 18.24 12.54
N GLU A 226 11.27 19.35 13.21
CA GLU A 226 10.56 20.62 13.00
C GLU A 226 10.69 21.17 11.57
N LYS A 227 11.66 20.66 10.79
CA LYS A 227 11.85 21.02 9.38
C LYS A 227 10.92 20.26 8.43
N ASP A 228 10.18 19.27 8.92
CA ASP A 228 9.28 18.46 8.10
C ASP A 228 7.87 19.09 8.12
N ASP A 229 7.38 19.49 6.95
CA ASP A 229 6.14 20.27 6.82
C ASP A 229 4.92 19.36 6.54
N PHE A 230 5.01 18.54 5.49
CA PHE A 230 3.93 17.64 5.07
C PHE A 230 4.47 16.46 4.27
N LEU A 231 3.69 15.38 4.22
CA LEU A 231 3.95 14.18 3.43
C LEU A 231 2.90 14.06 2.31
N VAL A 232 3.34 13.65 1.11
CA VAL A 232 2.46 13.31 -0.01
C VAL A 232 2.60 11.83 -0.34
N LEU A 233 1.48 11.11 -0.31
CA LEU A 233 1.35 9.77 -0.87
C LEU A 233 0.52 9.89 -2.15
N ALA A 234 0.95 9.29 -3.25
CA ALA A 234 0.15 9.30 -4.47
C ALA A 234 0.45 8.11 -5.39
N THR A 235 -0.48 7.85 -6.30
CA THR A 235 -0.32 6.90 -7.42
C THR A 235 0.58 7.45 -8.53
N ASP A 236 1.06 6.58 -9.42
CA ASP A 236 1.82 6.94 -10.62
C ASP A 236 1.04 7.86 -11.57
N GLY A 237 -0.30 7.81 -11.56
CA GLY A 237 -1.15 8.83 -12.19
C GLY A 237 -0.80 10.27 -11.79
N ILE A 238 -0.15 10.52 -10.64
CA ILE A 238 0.48 11.81 -10.30
C ILE A 238 1.96 11.85 -10.75
N TRP A 239 2.74 10.83 -10.40
CA TRP A 239 4.21 10.84 -10.51
C TRP A 239 4.74 10.75 -11.93
N ASP A 240 4.00 10.17 -12.86
CA ASP A 240 4.36 10.06 -14.28
C ASP A 240 4.30 11.42 -14.98
N VAL A 241 3.46 12.33 -14.46
CA VAL A 241 3.24 13.63 -15.08
C VAL A 241 3.76 14.81 -14.27
N LEU A 242 4.03 14.65 -12.98
CA LEU A 242 4.57 15.69 -12.10
C LEU A 242 5.82 15.19 -11.35
N SER A 243 6.89 15.99 -11.41
CA SER A 243 8.10 15.72 -10.62
C SER A 243 7.87 15.97 -9.12
N ASN A 244 8.70 15.36 -8.26
CA ASN A 244 8.67 15.59 -6.81
C ASN A 244 8.72 17.08 -6.43
N LYS A 245 9.52 17.88 -7.17
CA LYS A 245 9.62 19.33 -6.98
C LYS A 245 8.33 20.05 -7.32
N GLU A 246 7.66 19.67 -8.41
CA GLU A 246 6.37 20.25 -8.80
C GLU A 246 5.29 19.89 -7.78
N VAL A 247 5.22 18.64 -7.35
CA VAL A 247 4.24 18.20 -6.33
C VAL A 247 4.42 18.98 -5.02
N VAL A 248 5.64 19.07 -4.49
CA VAL A 248 5.93 19.86 -3.29
C VAL A 248 5.57 21.34 -3.49
N LYS A 249 5.90 21.93 -4.64
CA LYS A 249 5.54 23.32 -4.94
C LYS A 249 4.03 23.53 -4.96
N ILE A 250 3.28 22.63 -5.58
CA ILE A 250 1.82 22.69 -5.69
C ILE A 250 1.18 22.63 -4.30
N VAL A 251 1.56 21.63 -3.50
CA VAL A 251 1.00 21.43 -2.15
C VAL A 251 1.40 22.56 -1.22
N SER A 252 2.64 23.05 -1.30
CA SER A 252 3.10 24.21 -0.50
C SER A 252 2.41 25.52 -0.87
N SER A 253 1.94 25.66 -2.11
CA SER A 253 1.24 26.86 -2.59
C SER A 253 -0.27 26.82 -2.36
N ALA A 254 -0.80 25.72 -1.80
CA ALA A 254 -2.23 25.60 -1.53
C ALA A 254 -2.62 26.55 -0.39
N ALA A 255 -3.46 27.54 -0.70
CA ALA A 255 -3.99 28.49 0.31
C ALA A 255 -4.80 27.80 1.42
N ASP A 256 -5.40 26.65 1.10
CA ASP A 256 -6.21 25.84 2.00
C ASP A 256 -5.70 24.41 1.96
N ARG A 257 -5.18 23.93 3.10
CA ARG A 257 -4.65 22.58 3.28
C ARG A 257 -5.66 21.50 2.88
N SER A 258 -6.94 21.73 3.14
CA SER A 258 -8.01 20.78 2.82
C SER A 258 -8.25 20.61 1.31
N LYS A 259 -7.78 21.57 0.50
CA LYS A 259 -7.89 21.57 -0.97
C LYS A 259 -6.60 21.16 -1.66
N ALA A 260 -5.50 20.95 -0.93
CA ALA A 260 -4.18 20.69 -1.51
C ALA A 260 -4.17 19.42 -2.39
N ALA A 261 -4.73 18.31 -1.90
CA ALA A 261 -4.82 17.07 -2.66
C ALA A 261 -5.65 17.23 -3.95
N LYS A 262 -6.80 17.93 -3.87
CA LYS A 262 -7.62 18.23 -5.04
C LYS A 262 -6.87 19.08 -6.07
N GLN A 263 -6.17 20.13 -5.63
CA GLN A 263 -5.37 20.98 -6.53
C GLN A 263 -4.23 20.20 -7.19
N LEU A 264 -3.63 19.26 -6.47
CA LEU A 264 -2.60 18.36 -6.99
C LEU A 264 -3.17 17.46 -8.10
N VAL A 265 -4.26 16.75 -7.83
CA VAL A 265 -4.96 15.91 -8.81
C VAL A 265 -5.38 16.72 -10.04
N ASP A 266 -6.01 17.88 -9.85
CA ASP A 266 -6.41 18.75 -10.97
C ASP A 266 -5.22 19.18 -11.85
N LYS A 267 -4.03 19.36 -11.26
CA LYS A 267 -2.82 19.71 -12.02
C LYS A 267 -2.22 18.50 -12.73
N ALA A 268 -2.25 17.32 -12.12
CA ALA A 268 -1.81 16.07 -12.77
C ALA A 268 -2.70 15.75 -13.98
N VAL A 269 -4.02 15.81 -13.83
CA VAL A 269 -4.97 15.59 -14.95
C VAL A 269 -4.73 16.56 -16.10
N ARG A 270 -4.43 17.84 -15.83
CA ARG A 270 -4.05 18.80 -16.87
C ARG A 270 -2.71 18.47 -17.51
N ALA A 271 -1.73 17.98 -16.72
CA ALA A 271 -0.43 17.59 -17.22
C ALA A 271 -0.52 16.35 -18.13
N TRP A 272 -1.34 15.35 -17.79
CA TRP A 272 -1.66 14.21 -18.66
C TRP A 272 -2.18 14.66 -20.02
N ARG A 273 -3.26 15.48 -20.05
CA ARG A 273 -3.85 15.97 -21.30
C ARG A 273 -2.88 16.77 -22.18
N ARG A 274 -1.86 17.38 -21.58
CA ARG A 274 -0.84 18.17 -22.27
C ARG A 274 0.32 17.31 -22.77
N LYS A 275 0.81 16.37 -21.95
CA LYS A 275 1.96 15.51 -22.26
C LYS A 275 1.57 14.36 -23.18
N PHE A 276 0.39 13.79 -22.97
CA PHE A 276 -0.12 12.60 -23.65
C PHE A 276 -1.54 12.87 -24.19
N PRO A 277 -1.69 13.73 -25.20
CA PRO A 277 -3.01 14.19 -25.66
C PRO A 277 -3.89 13.10 -26.29
N THR A 278 -3.28 11.99 -26.72
CA THR A 278 -3.96 10.84 -27.33
C THR A 278 -4.17 9.69 -26.35
N SER A 279 -3.58 9.76 -25.16
CA SER A 279 -3.69 8.71 -24.14
C SER A 279 -4.84 9.03 -23.19
N MET A 280 -5.38 7.97 -22.57
CA MET A 280 -6.31 8.14 -21.46
C MET A 280 -5.55 8.76 -20.27
N VAL A 281 -6.23 9.61 -19.51
CA VAL A 281 -5.71 10.09 -18.23
C VAL A 281 -5.84 8.94 -17.24
N ASP A 282 -4.75 8.66 -16.54
CA ASP A 282 -4.73 7.63 -15.52
C ASP A 282 -5.48 8.04 -14.24
N ASP A 283 -5.79 7.07 -13.39
CA ASP A 283 -6.45 7.31 -12.11
C ASP A 283 -5.48 8.06 -11.15
N CYS A 284 -5.84 9.30 -10.84
CA CYS A 284 -5.02 10.19 -10.01
C CYS A 284 -5.53 10.19 -8.57
N ALA A 285 -4.82 9.53 -7.64
CA ALA A 285 -5.12 9.57 -6.22
C ALA A 285 -3.95 10.13 -5.41
N ALA A 286 -4.24 10.96 -4.40
CA ALA A 286 -3.24 11.55 -3.53
C ALA A 286 -3.77 11.83 -2.12
N VAL A 287 -2.90 11.66 -1.12
CA VAL A 287 -3.09 12.09 0.27
C VAL A 287 -2.00 13.11 0.62
N CYS A 288 -2.40 14.28 1.12
CA CYS A 288 -1.48 15.29 1.66
C CYS A 288 -1.63 15.35 3.19
N LEU A 289 -0.68 14.74 3.91
CA LEU A 289 -0.65 14.73 5.38
C LEU A 289 0.20 15.88 5.90
N PHE A 290 -0.43 16.93 6.42
CA PHE A 290 0.28 18.04 7.05
C PHE A 290 0.71 17.66 8.47
N LEU A 291 2.02 17.77 8.76
CA LEU A 291 2.61 17.23 9.99
C LEU A 291 2.53 18.21 11.17
N LYS A 292 2.49 19.51 10.85
CA LYS A 292 2.40 20.61 11.81
C LYS A 292 0.94 20.97 12.10
N PRO A 293 0.56 21.22 13.36
CA PRO A 293 -0.76 21.72 13.72
C PRO A 293 -1.14 22.97 12.92
N ILE A 294 -2.43 23.17 12.70
CA ILE A 294 -2.94 24.46 12.20
C ILE A 294 -2.81 25.42 13.38
N VAL A 295 -1.86 26.35 13.30
CA VAL A 295 -1.82 27.47 14.25
C VAL A 295 -2.93 28.42 13.81
N SER A 296 -4.06 28.43 14.52
CA SER A 296 -5.06 29.48 14.36
C SER A 296 -4.40 30.79 14.75
N SER A 297 -4.27 31.72 13.80
CA SER A 297 -3.80 33.07 14.04
C SER A 297 -4.90 33.92 14.67
N ASP A 298 -5.50 33.41 15.75
CA ASP A 298 -6.49 34.10 16.59
C ASP A 298 -6.34 33.51 18.00
N ASP A 299 -5.38 34.01 18.77
CA ASP A 299 -5.64 34.40 20.16
C ASP A 299 -4.44 35.13 20.76
N ASN A 300 -4.56 36.46 20.81
CA ASN A 300 -3.83 37.28 21.77
C ASN A 300 -4.72 37.47 23.00
N SER A 301 -5.17 36.37 23.62
CA SER A 301 -5.82 36.41 24.93
C SER A 301 -5.62 35.10 25.70
N ASN A 302 -5.03 35.22 26.89
CA ASN A 302 -4.89 34.12 27.84
C ASN A 302 -6.27 33.70 28.36
N THR A 303 -6.84 32.63 27.81
CA THR A 303 -7.92 31.89 28.49
C THR A 303 -7.84 30.40 28.21
N ILE A 304 -7.59 29.62 29.26
CA ILE A 304 -7.61 28.15 29.24
C ILE A 304 -9.06 27.68 29.07
N ILE A 305 -9.40 27.13 27.91
CA ILE A 305 -10.68 26.46 27.68
C ILE A 305 -10.48 24.95 27.88
N LYS A 306 -11.11 24.40 28.92
CA LYS A 306 -11.22 22.95 29.13
C LYS A 306 -12.26 22.36 28.16
N PRO A 307 -12.08 21.12 27.68
CA PRO A 307 -13.07 20.46 26.83
C PRO A 307 -14.34 20.13 27.64
N PRO A 308 -15.55 20.28 27.05
CA PRO A 308 -16.79 19.89 27.71
C PRO A 308 -16.95 18.37 27.73
N ASN A 309 -17.45 17.86 28.86
CA ASN A 309 -17.74 16.44 29.09
C ASN A 309 -18.73 15.89 28.05
N ALA A 310 -18.38 14.76 27.44
CA ALA A 310 -19.27 14.00 26.57
C ALA A 310 -20.37 13.32 27.40
N SER A 311 -21.63 13.74 27.23
CA SER A 311 -22.80 12.98 27.68
C SER A 311 -23.32 12.13 26.53
N THR A 312 -23.27 10.81 26.75
CA THR A 312 -23.80 9.73 25.92
C THR A 312 -25.28 9.93 25.56
N LEU A 313 -25.60 9.92 24.26
CA LEU A 313 -26.96 9.64 23.78
C LEU A 313 -26.89 8.58 22.67
N SER A 314 -27.35 7.38 23.00
CA SER A 314 -27.60 6.28 22.08
C SER A 314 -28.86 6.56 21.26
N PHE A 315 -28.78 6.45 19.94
CA PHE A 315 -29.97 6.44 19.09
C PHE A 315 -30.00 5.17 18.24
N THR A 316 -30.76 4.20 18.72
CA THR A 316 -31.26 3.06 17.94
C THR A 316 -32.50 3.50 17.17
N GLY A 317 -32.53 3.29 15.85
CA GLY A 317 -33.71 3.61 15.04
C GLY A 317 -33.68 3.01 13.64
N SER A 318 -34.10 1.75 13.53
CA SER A 318 -34.54 1.12 12.27
C SER A 318 -35.68 1.91 11.64
N PHE A 319 -35.64 2.17 10.33
CA PHE A 319 -36.83 2.59 9.59
C PHE A 319 -37.01 1.84 8.27
N ARG A 320 -38.24 1.33 8.13
CA ARG A 320 -38.79 0.56 7.01
C ARG A 320 -39.23 1.49 5.87
N LYS A 321 -39.21 0.89 4.68
CA LYS A 321 -39.76 1.29 3.39
C LYS A 321 -41.25 1.67 3.45
N ALA A 322 -41.65 2.75 2.78
CA ALA A 322 -43.01 2.99 2.29
C ALA A 322 -42.99 3.81 0.99
N MET A 323 -43.79 3.37 0.01
CA MET A 323 -44.00 4.00 -1.29
C MET A 323 -44.98 5.17 -1.21
N GLY A 324 -44.83 6.16 -2.09
CA GLY A 324 -45.84 7.16 -2.43
C GLY A 324 -45.30 8.18 -3.43
N GLY A 325 -45.85 8.19 -4.64
CA GLY A 325 -45.46 9.10 -5.73
C GLY A 325 -46.18 10.47 -5.68
N GLY A 326 -45.64 11.43 -6.44
CA GLY A 326 -46.26 12.74 -6.68
C GLY A 326 -45.26 13.86 -6.97
N GLU A 327 -45.04 14.09 -8.27
CA GLU A 327 -44.56 15.26 -9.04
C GLU A 327 -43.78 16.46 -8.41
N ALA A 328 -42.57 16.65 -8.98
CA ALA A 328 -41.89 17.87 -9.48
C ALA A 328 -41.74 19.15 -8.63
N GLU A 329 -40.49 19.52 -8.33
CA GLU A 329 -39.91 20.86 -8.60
C GLU A 329 -38.37 20.77 -8.75
N GLU A 330 -37.84 21.43 -9.79
CA GLU A 330 -36.40 21.54 -10.10
C GLU A 330 -35.70 22.52 -9.15
N GLY A 331 -34.63 22.05 -8.50
CA GLY A 331 -33.68 22.85 -7.72
C GLY A 331 -32.24 22.37 -7.98
N PRO A 332 -31.21 23.21 -7.76
CA PRO A 332 -29.90 23.06 -8.38
C PRO A 332 -29.19 21.81 -7.86
N ALA A 333 -28.89 20.89 -8.79
CA ALA A 333 -28.27 19.61 -8.52
C ALA A 333 -26.87 19.78 -7.91
N VAL A 334 -26.77 19.32 -6.66
CA VAL A 334 -25.54 18.98 -5.96
C VAL A 334 -24.86 17.85 -6.72
N TRP A 335 -23.76 18.15 -7.42
CA TRP A 335 -22.92 17.15 -8.09
C TRP A 335 -22.25 16.25 -7.05
N ARG A 336 -22.92 15.14 -6.72
CA ARG A 336 -22.31 14.00 -6.04
C ARG A 336 -21.30 13.37 -6.99
N ALA A 337 -20.03 13.45 -6.62
CA ALA A 337 -18.95 12.68 -7.22
C ALA A 337 -19.09 11.20 -6.82
N LEU A 338 -19.92 10.46 -7.53
CA LEU A 338 -20.00 9.00 -7.51
C LEU A 338 -20.65 8.56 -8.81
N GLU A 339 -19.85 8.45 -9.88
CA GLU A 339 -20.07 7.56 -11.03
C GLU A 339 -18.90 7.74 -12.03
N GLY A 340 -17.76 7.14 -11.67
CA GLY A 340 -16.61 6.97 -12.56
C GLY A 340 -16.68 5.60 -13.22
N VAL A 341 -17.32 5.60 -14.39
CA VAL A 341 -17.54 4.50 -15.32
C VAL A 341 -16.27 3.68 -15.56
N ALA A 342 -16.33 2.38 -15.30
CA ALA A 342 -15.35 1.43 -15.80
C ALA A 342 -15.34 1.45 -17.32
N ARG A 343 -14.20 1.75 -17.94
CA ARG A 343 -13.98 1.51 -19.36
C ARG A 343 -12.69 0.72 -19.55
N VAL A 344 -12.90 -0.54 -19.88
CA VAL A 344 -11.99 -1.44 -20.57
C VAL A 344 -11.29 -0.70 -21.71
N ASN A 345 -9.96 -0.84 -21.83
CA ASN A 345 -9.28 -1.09 -23.10
C ASN A 345 -7.76 -1.29 -22.91
N SER A 346 -7.33 -2.53 -23.03
CA SER A 346 -6.29 -2.90 -23.98
C SER A 346 -6.89 -3.96 -24.91
N VAL A 347 -7.50 -3.52 -26.01
CA VAL A 347 -7.91 -4.41 -27.10
C VAL A 347 -6.67 -4.73 -27.91
N VAL A 348 -5.99 -5.81 -27.55
CA VAL A 348 -5.22 -6.61 -28.51
C VAL A 348 -6.13 -7.76 -28.91
N ARG A 349 -6.33 -7.96 -30.22
CA ARG A 349 -7.11 -9.09 -30.73
C ARG A 349 -6.46 -10.41 -30.28
N LEU A 350 -7.04 -11.07 -29.28
CA LEU A 350 -6.68 -12.42 -28.91
C LEU A 350 -7.22 -13.42 -29.95
N PRO A 351 -6.43 -14.41 -30.41
CA PRO A 351 -6.98 -15.57 -31.09
C PRO A 351 -7.86 -16.35 -30.11
N ARG A 352 -9.03 -16.80 -30.60
CA ARG A 352 -9.97 -17.63 -29.83
C ARG A 352 -9.26 -18.91 -29.38
N ILE A 353 -8.98 -19.03 -28.08
CA ILE A 353 -8.54 -20.29 -27.48
C ILE A 353 -9.52 -20.63 -26.36
N GLY A 354 -10.33 -21.66 -26.63
CA GLY A 354 -11.07 -22.35 -25.58
C GLY A 354 -10.13 -23.24 -24.77
N ALA A 355 -10.57 -23.54 -23.54
CA ALA A 355 -9.97 -24.47 -22.57
C ALA A 355 -8.88 -23.91 -21.64
N VAL A 356 -9.30 -23.06 -20.68
CA VAL A 356 -8.67 -22.97 -19.35
C VAL A 356 -9.72 -23.40 -18.32
N LEU A 357 -10.00 -24.71 -18.24
CA LEU A 357 -10.93 -25.28 -17.25
C LEU A 357 -10.47 -26.62 -16.64
N SER A 358 -9.18 -26.97 -16.66
CA SER A 358 -8.74 -28.29 -16.17
C SER A 358 -7.67 -28.33 -15.09
N TRP A 359 -7.36 -27.21 -14.41
CA TRP A 359 -6.29 -27.20 -13.39
C TRP A 359 -6.74 -27.46 -11.94
N ARG A 360 -8.01 -27.83 -11.70
CA ARG A 360 -8.52 -28.05 -10.33
C ARG A 360 -8.77 -29.50 -9.89
N ARG A 361 -8.26 -30.51 -10.60
CA ARG A 361 -8.22 -31.91 -10.12
C ARG A 361 -7.05 -32.70 -10.69
N ARG A 362 -5.88 -32.60 -10.07
CA ARG A 362 -4.83 -33.65 -10.10
C ARG A 362 -3.78 -33.37 -9.01
N SER A 363 -4.21 -33.48 -7.76
CA SER A 363 -3.31 -33.49 -6.61
C SER A 363 -3.99 -34.16 -5.41
N VAL A 364 -4.63 -35.31 -5.64
CA VAL A 364 -5.00 -36.28 -4.60
C VAL A 364 -5.07 -37.65 -5.29
N SER A 365 -4.05 -38.50 -5.10
CA SER A 365 -3.99 -39.96 -5.32
C SER A 365 -2.64 -40.41 -5.89
N LEU A 366 -1.59 -40.31 -5.07
CA LEU A 366 -0.43 -41.21 -5.19
C LEU A 366 0.11 -41.43 -3.78
N ASP A 367 -0.56 -42.33 -3.06
CA ASP A 367 0.01 -43.09 -1.95
C ASP A 367 -0.81 -44.39 -1.80
N GLN A 368 -0.10 -45.52 -1.71
CA GLN A 368 -0.55 -46.90 -1.45
C GLN A 368 -1.21 -47.67 -2.62
N GLU A 369 -0.52 -48.65 -3.21
CA GLU A 369 -0.46 -50.03 -2.71
C GLU A 369 0.49 -50.92 -3.53
N ASP A 370 1.04 -51.91 -2.84
CA ASP A 370 2.13 -52.81 -3.17
C ASP A 370 1.77 -54.00 -4.09
N ASP A 371 2.80 -54.51 -4.76
CA ASP A 371 3.20 -55.93 -4.89
C ASP A 371 2.12 -57.02 -5.16
N VAL A 372 2.12 -57.57 -6.39
CA VAL A 372 1.91 -59.01 -6.63
C VAL A 372 2.78 -59.49 -7.79
N GLY A 373 3.52 -60.56 -7.54
CA GLY A 373 4.53 -61.17 -8.40
C GLY A 373 4.07 -61.97 -9.63
N GLN A 374 5.10 -62.21 -10.45
CA GLN A 374 5.49 -63.45 -11.16
C GLN A 374 4.76 -64.01 -12.41
N GLU A 375 5.63 -64.22 -13.41
CA GLU A 375 5.72 -65.32 -14.41
C GLU A 375 4.69 -65.44 -15.55
N SER A 376 5.15 -65.27 -16.80
CA SER A 376 5.65 -66.38 -17.65
C SER A 376 5.82 -65.98 -19.14
N SER A 377 6.92 -66.48 -19.74
CA SER A 377 7.13 -66.94 -21.14
C SER A 377 6.22 -66.41 -22.27
N SER A 378 6.68 -65.96 -23.44
CA SER A 378 7.64 -66.59 -24.36
C SER A 378 7.71 -65.80 -25.70
N LYS A 379 8.81 -66.03 -26.43
CA LYS A 379 9.16 -65.67 -27.83
C LYS A 379 7.95 -65.67 -28.81
N ILE A 380 7.96 -64.88 -29.89
CA ILE A 380 8.52 -65.23 -31.22
C ILE A 380 8.34 -64.03 -32.19
N ALA A 381 9.34 -63.87 -33.07
CA ALA A 381 9.42 -63.16 -34.36
C ALA A 381 9.54 -61.64 -34.39
#